data_AF-A0AAW0B1X5-F1
#
_entry.id   AF-A0AAW0B1X5-F1
#
_cell.length_a   1.000
_cell.length_b   1.000
_cell.length_c   1.000
_cell.angle_alpha   90.00
_cell.angle_beta   90.00
_cell.angle_gamma   90.00
#
_symmetry.space_group_name_H-M   'P 1'
#
loop_
_entity.id
_entity.type
_entity.pdbx_description
1 polymer ?
#
loop_
_entity_poly.entity_id
_entity_poly.type
_entity_poly.pdbx_seq_one_letter_code
_entity_poly.pdbx_strand_id
1 'polypeptide(L)' 'PAQCSNCHTRATPLWRRNPEGNRVCDACCLYERLHGVTRPLNGIPQHAA' A
#
# COMPACT_ATOMS: atom_id res chain seq x y z
N PRO A 1 -13.96 0.94 7.36
CA PRO A 1 -12.60 0.44 7.68
C PRO A 1 -11.61 0.94 6.61
N ALA A 2 -10.41 1.36 6.99
CA ALA A 2 -9.40 1.81 6.03
C ALA A 2 -8.73 0.62 5.33
N GLN A 3 -8.56 0.70 4.01
CA GLN A 3 -7.93 -0.33 3.19
C GLN A 3 -6.97 0.32 2.19
N CYS A 4 -5.82 -0.33 1.93
CA CYS A 4 -4.86 0.15 0.95
C CYS A 4 -5.36 -0.11 -0.48
N SER A 5 -5.37 0.91 -1.33
CA SER A 5 -5.74 0.82 -2.74
C SER A 5 -4.80 -0.04 -3.60
N ASN A 6 -3.59 -0.35 -3.12
CA ASN A 6 -2.63 -1.21 -3.84
C ASN A 6 -2.64 -2.65 -3.32
N CYS A 7 -2.32 -2.89 -2.04
CA CYS A 7 -2.17 -4.25 -1.51
C CYS A 7 -3.36 -4.74 -0.68
N HIS A 8 -4.39 -3.93 -0.53
CA HIS A 8 -5.63 -4.28 0.17
C HIS A 8 -5.46 -4.62 1.66
N THR A 9 -4.27 -4.39 2.24
CA THR A 9 -4.07 -4.51 3.69
C THR A 9 -5.02 -3.58 4.44
N ARG A 10 -5.48 -4.05 5.59
CA ARG A 10 -6.24 -3.27 6.58
C ARG A 10 -5.39 -2.91 7.80
N ALA A 11 -4.22 -3.53 7.93
CA ALA A 11 -3.21 -3.25 8.94
C ALA A 11 -2.04 -2.47 8.31
N THR A 12 -1.77 -1.30 8.86
CA THR A 12 -0.59 -0.50 8.54
C THR A 12 -0.30 0.45 9.71
N PRO A 13 0.97 0.69 10.07
CA PRO A 13 1.30 1.64 11.13
C PRO A 13 0.93 3.08 10.75
N LEU A 14 0.90 3.39 9.45
CA LEU A 14 0.54 4.70 8.93
C LEU A 14 -0.19 4.56 7.58
N TRP A 15 -1.22 5.37 7.41
CA TRP A 15 -1.92 5.55 6.13
C TRP A 15 -1.33 6.75 5.41
N ARG A 16 -1.00 6.58 4.13
CA ARG A 16 -0.48 7.64 3.25
C ARG A 16 -1.42 7.88 2.07
N ARG A 17 -1.20 8.98 1.36
CA ARG A 17 -1.79 9.25 0.05
C ARG A 17 -0.70 9.21 -1.01
N ASN A 18 -0.94 8.48 -2.10
CA ASN A 18 -0.07 8.52 -3.25
C ASN A 18 -0.28 9.84 -4.05
N PRO A 19 0.51 10.13 -5.09
CA PRO A 19 0.36 11.35 -5.89
C PRO A 19 -1.02 11.50 -6.56
N GLU A 20 -1.71 10.39 -6.83
CA GLU A 20 -3.07 10.37 -7.39
C GLU A 20 -4.15 10.64 -6.32
N GLY A 21 -3.77 10.76 -5.04
CA GLY A 21 -4.69 10.94 -3.93
C GLY A 21 -5.27 9.64 -3.36
N ASN A 22 -4.86 8.47 -3.87
CA ASN A 22 -5.31 7.16 -3.40
C ASN A 22 -4.76 6.84 -2.01
N ARG A 23 -5.59 6.21 -1.17
CA ARG A 23 -5.18 5.76 0.17
C ARG A 23 -4.29 4.53 0.05
N VAL A 24 -3.06 4.62 0.51
CA VAL A 24 -2.08 3.51 0.48
C VAL A 24 -1.48 3.25 1.87
N CYS A 25 -1.01 2.03 2.13
CA CYS A 25 -0.23 1.74 3.33
C CYS A 25 1.19 2.31 3.20
N ASP A 26 1.90 2.41 4.32
CA ASP A 26 3.27 2.96 4.37
C ASP A 26 4.21 2.22 3.41
N ALA A 27 4.19 0.88 3.43
CA ALA A 27 5.02 0.04 2.56
C ALA A 27 4.76 0.26 1.06
N CYS A 28 3.50 0.41 0.64
CA CYS A 28 3.15 0.64 -0.76
C CYS A 28 3.59 2.04 -1.23
N CYS A 29 3.40 3.06 -0.39
CA CYS A 29 3.84 4.41 -0.70
C CYS A 29 5.36 4.52 -0.77
N LEU A 30 6.08 3.89 0.16
CA LEU A 30 7.54 3.91 0.17
C LEU A 30 8.12 3.22 -1.06
N TYR A 31 7.56 2.05 -1.42
CA TYR A 31 8.00 1.33 -2.62
C TYR A 31 7.81 2.17 -3.89
N GLU A 32 6.63 2.78 -4.06
CA GLU A 32 6.34 3.63 -5.22
C GLU A 32 7.27 4.86 -5.27
N ARG A 33 7.56 5.49 -4.13
CA ARG A 33 8.52 6.60 -4.05
C ARG A 33 9.94 6.20 -4.44
N LEU A 34 10.38 4.99 -4.07
CA LEU A 34 11.75 4.52 -4.31
C LEU A 34 11.95 3.99 -5.72
N HIS A 35 10.96 3.29 -6.28
CA HIS A 35 11.08 2.58 -7.55
C HIS A 35 10.32 3.26 -8.70
N GLY A 36 9.48 4.25 -8.42
CA GLY A 36 8.63 4.91 -9.41
C GLY A 36 7.50 4.05 -9.96
N VAL A 37 7.28 2.85 -9.41
CA VAL A 37 6.24 1.91 -9.83
C VAL A 37 5.51 1.34 -8.63
N THR A 38 4.27 0.92 -8.81
CA THR A 38 3.46 0.36 -7.72
C THR A 38 4.04 -0.95 -7.19
N ARG A 39 3.83 -1.21 -5.90
CA ARG A 39 4.39 -2.39 -5.24
C ARG A 39 3.80 -3.68 -5.85
N PRO A 40 4.64 -4.60 -6.37
CA PRO A 40 4.15 -5.88 -6.86
C PRO A 40 3.57 -6.69 -5.69
N LEU A 41 2.42 -7.32 -5.90
CA LEU A 41 1.70 -8.07 -4.87
C LEU A 41 2.11 -9.54 -4.80
N ASN A 42 3.06 -9.96 -5.64
CA ASN A 42 3.52 -11.33 -5.72
C ASN A 42 4.11 -11.73 -4.36
N GLY A 43 3.41 -12.60 -3.61
CA GLY A 43 3.85 -13.11 -2.31
C GLY A 43 3.29 -12.40 -1.08
N ILE A 44 2.42 -11.39 -1.22
CA ILE A 44 1.74 -10.81 -0.04
C ILE A 44 0.47 -11.61 0.22
N PRO A 45 0.34 -12.34 1.34
CA PRO A 45 -0.91 -13.00 1.67
C PRO A 45 -2.00 -11.92 1.82
N GLN A 46 -3.03 -11.99 0.99
CA GLN A 46 -4.18 -11.09 0.98
C GLN A 46 -5.01 -11.13 2.30
N HIS A 47 -4.56 -11.91 3.28
CA HIS A 47 -5.28 -12.26 4.51
C HIS A 47 -4.48 -12.03 5.80
N ALA A 48 -3.33 -11.36 5.77
CA ALA A 48 -2.70 -10.87 7.00
C ALA A 48 -3.42 -9.59 7.44
N ALA A 49 -4.59 -9.79 8.05
CA ALA A 49 -5.41 -8.77 8.69
C ALA A 49 -4.75 -8.27 9.98
#